data_AF-A0A1W9WWS5-F1
#
_entry.id   AF-A0A1W9WWS5-F1
#
_cell.length_a   1.000
_cell.length_b   1.000
_cell.length_c   1.000
_cell.angle_alpha   90.00
_cell.angle_beta   90.00
_cell.angle_gamma   90.00
#
_symmetry.space_group_name_H-M   'P 1'
#
loop_
_entity.id
_entity.type
_entity.pdbx_description
1 polymer ?
#
loop_
_entity_poly.entity_id
_entity_poly.type
_entity_poly.pdbx_seq_one_letter_code
_entity_poly.pdbx_strand_id
1 'polypeptide(L)' 'KFITSANIACGWHAGDPNIMETTVKLAKDLGVGIGAHPGYPDLLGFGRRNMNCTPQEIRQYIIYQVGALQAFCNVHGT' A
#
# COMPACT_ATOMS: atom_id res chain seq x y z
N LYS A 1 0.29 -20.13 -0.57
CA LYS A 1 0.30 -19.98 -2.05
C LYS A 1 -1.12 -20.22 -2.57
N PHE A 2 -2.03 -19.25 -2.42
CA PHE A 2 -3.47 -19.46 -2.70
C PHE A 2 -4.14 -18.27 -3.39
N ILE A 3 -3.47 -17.11 -3.44
CA ILE A 3 -3.99 -15.88 -4.04
C ILE A 3 -3.21 -15.57 -5.32
N THR A 4 -3.86 -14.91 -6.26
CA THR A 4 -3.25 -14.44 -7.51
C THR A 4 -2.75 -13.00 -7.41
N SER A 5 -3.33 -12.20 -6.51
CA SER A 5 -2.94 -10.80 -6.26
C SER A 5 -3.00 -10.45 -4.77
N ALA A 6 -2.16 -9.52 -4.33
CA ALA A 6 -2.10 -9.00 -2.97
C ALA A 6 -2.25 -7.48 -2.97
N ASN A 7 -3.15 -6.97 -2.11
CA ASN A 7 -3.32 -5.54 -1.87
C ASN A 7 -2.46 -5.15 -0.66
N ILE A 8 -1.36 -4.42 -0.88
CA ILE A 8 -0.35 -4.13 0.14
C ILE A 8 -0.60 -2.74 0.75
N ALA A 9 -0.70 -2.67 2.07
CA ALA A 9 -0.91 -1.41 2.79
C ALA A 9 0.28 -0.46 2.65
N CYS A 10 -0.01 0.84 2.53
CA CYS A 10 0.96 1.87 2.13
C CYS A 10 1.41 2.79 3.29
N GLY A 11 1.34 2.32 4.54
CA GLY A 11 1.89 3.03 5.71
C GLY A 11 0.96 4.01 6.43
N TRP A 12 -0.27 4.23 5.92
CA TRP A 12 -1.21 5.17 6.54
C TRP A 12 -2.22 4.49 7.46
N HIS A 13 -2.98 3.52 6.94
CA HIS A 13 -3.91 2.74 7.75
C HIS A 13 -3.25 1.53 8.41
N ALA A 14 -2.17 1.03 7.79
CA ALA A 14 -1.40 -0.14 8.22
C ALA A 14 -0.10 -0.23 7.39
N GLY A 15 0.77 -1.15 7.78
CA GLY A 15 2.07 -1.35 7.15
C GLY A 15 3.08 -0.27 7.52
N ASP A 16 4.33 -0.51 7.16
CA ASP A 16 5.45 0.41 7.29
C ASP A 16 6.46 0.10 6.17
N PRO A 17 7.55 0.89 6.01
CA PRO A 17 8.55 0.64 4.96
C PRO A 17 9.12 -0.79 4.95
N ASN A 18 9.39 -1.37 6.12
CA ASN A 18 9.97 -2.71 6.21
C ASN A 18 8.95 -3.79 5.83
N ILE A 19 7.69 -3.61 6.23
CA ILE A 19 6.59 -4.48 5.85
C ILE A 19 6.33 -4.41 4.35
N MET A 20 6.31 -3.21 3.75
CA MET A 20 6.15 -3.03 2.31
C MET A 20 7.25 -3.76 1.53
N GLU A 21 8.52 -3.52 1.89
CA GLU A 21 9.68 -4.20 1.31
C GLU A 21 9.56 -5.73 1.38
N THR A 22 9.31 -6.26 2.58
CA THR A 22 9.21 -7.70 2.81
C THR A 22 8.04 -8.31 2.03
N THR A 23 6.90 -7.62 1.98
CA THR A 23 5.68 -8.12 1.33
C THR A 23 5.80 -8.08 -0.19
N VAL A 24 6.37 -7.01 -0.75
CA VAL A 24 6.65 -6.89 -2.20
C VAL A 24 7.61 -7.99 -2.63
N LYS A 25 8.72 -8.18 -1.92
CA LYS A 25 9.68 -9.24 -2.21
C LYS A 25 9.00 -10.62 -2.18
N LEU A 26 8.21 -10.90 -1.15
CA LEU A 26 7.49 -12.17 -1.04
C LEU A 26 6.48 -12.38 -2.17
N ALA A 27 5.74 -11.34 -2.54
CA ALA A 27 4.77 -11.41 -3.64
C ALA A 27 5.47 -11.70 -4.97
N LYS A 28 6.59 -11.04 -5.26
CA LYS A 28 7.43 -11.32 -6.43
C LYS A 28 7.94 -12.76 -6.45
N ASP A 29 8.55 -13.23 -5.34
CA ASP A 29 9.10 -14.58 -5.22
C ASP A 29 8.02 -15.66 -5.44
N LEU A 30 6.75 -15.33 -5.20
CA LEU A 30 5.61 -16.21 -5.37
C LEU A 30 4.84 -16.01 -6.69
N GLY A 31 5.23 -15.05 -7.52
CA GLY A 31 4.51 -14.71 -8.77
C GLY A 31 3.08 -14.17 -8.53
N VAL A 32 2.87 -13.49 -7.40
CA VAL A 32 1.58 -12.87 -7.02
C VAL A 32 1.57 -11.42 -7.50
N GLY A 33 0.49 -10.98 -8.14
CA GLY A 33 0.31 -9.60 -8.57
C GLY A 33 0.27 -8.63 -7.39
N ILE A 34 0.88 -7.46 -7.53
CA ILE A 34 0.97 -6.46 -6.46
C ILE A 34 0.05 -5.29 -6.76
N GLY A 35 -0.80 -4.92 -5.80
CA GLY A 35 -1.65 -3.74 -5.84
C GLY A 35 -1.45 -2.86 -4.61
N ALA A 36 -1.48 -1.54 -4.79
CA ALA A 36 -1.51 -0.61 -3.67
C ALA A 36 -2.85 -0.68 -2.93
N HIS A 37 -2.79 -0.73 -1.60
CA HIS A 37 -3.96 -0.60 -0.73
C HIS A 37 -3.88 0.71 0.06
N PRO A 38 -4.16 1.86 -0.59
CA PRO A 38 -4.16 3.13 0.09
C PRO A 38 -5.30 3.19 1.11
N GLY A 39 -5.06 3.87 2.22
CA GLY A 39 -6.08 4.13 3.24
C GLY A 39 -6.03 5.57 3.74
N TYR A 40 -7.00 5.92 4.58
CA TYR A 40 -6.97 7.17 5.32
C TYR A 40 -5.73 7.26 6.24
N PRO A 41 -5.25 8.47 6.57
CA PRO A 41 -4.18 8.69 7.54
C PRO A 41 -4.68 8.44 8.96
N ASP A 42 -5.11 7.22 9.21
CA ASP A 42 -5.76 6.79 10.44
C ASP A 42 -5.20 5.45 10.90
N LEU A 43 -3.97 5.45 11.40
CA LEU A 43 -3.32 4.24 11.86
C LEU A 43 -4.04 3.63 13.08
N LEU A 44 -4.43 4.46 14.05
CA LEU A 44 -5.09 4.00 15.28
C LEU A 44 -6.48 3.39 15.01
N GLY A 45 -7.21 3.93 14.03
CA GLY A 45 -8.49 3.37 13.60
C GLY A 45 -8.38 2.37 12.45
N PHE A 46 -7.15 1.98 12.06
CA PHE A 46 -6.87 1.07 10.95
C PHE A 46 -7.51 1.49 9.62
N GLY A 47 -7.66 2.80 9.39
CA GLY A 47 -8.31 3.37 8.21
C GLY A 47 -9.80 3.09 8.12
N ARG A 48 -10.44 2.63 9.21
CA ARG A 48 -11.86 2.23 9.23
C ARG A 48 -12.81 3.32 9.71
N ARG A 49 -12.29 4.50 10.07
CA ARG A 49 -13.10 5.66 10.42
C ARG A 49 -13.23 6.55 9.20
N ASN A 50 -14.43 7.08 8.99
CA ASN A 50 -14.64 8.09 7.96
C ASN A 50 -13.88 9.37 8.34
N MET A 51 -13.21 9.98 7.38
CA MET A 51 -12.54 11.26 7.52
C MET A 51 -13.10 12.22 6.48
N ASN A 52 -13.49 13.41 6.92
CA ASN A 52 -13.91 14.47 6.00
C ASN A 52 -12.67 15.02 5.28
N CYS A 53 -12.41 14.48 4.09
CA CYS A 53 -11.35 14.91 3.19
C CYS A 53 -11.96 15.49 1.92
N THR A 54 -11.34 16.56 1.42
CA THR A 54 -11.64 17.12 0.10
C THR A 54 -11.19 16.17 -1.01
N PRO A 55 -11.79 16.26 -2.22
CA PRO A 55 -11.32 15.48 -3.37
C PRO A 55 -9.84 15.69 -3.71
N GLN A 56 -9.32 16.90 -3.48
CA GLN A 56 -7.92 17.23 -3.72
C GLN A 56 -6.99 16.49 -2.74
N GLU A 57 -7.36 16.44 -1.46
CA GLU A 57 -6.61 15.68 -0.44
C GLU A 57 -6.62 14.19 -0.79
N ILE A 58 -7.78 13.61 -1.12
CA ILE A 58 -7.87 12.20 -1.51
C ILE A 58 -6.95 11.90 -2.70
N ARG A 59 -6.92 12.77 -3.72
CA ARG A 59 -6.02 12.62 -4.86
C ARG A 59 -4.55 12.60 -4.42
N GLN A 60 -4.15 13.54 -3.57
CA GLN A 60 -2.77 13.63 -3.06
C GLN A 60 -2.39 12.43 -2.19
N TYR A 61 -3.32 11.96 -1.35
CA TYR A 61 -3.13 10.82 -0.46
C TYR A 61 -2.93 9.52 -1.24
N ILE A 62 -3.70 9.33 -2.31
CA ILE A 62 -3.55 8.19 -3.22
C ILE A 62 -2.20 8.26 -3.94
N ILE A 63 -1.84 9.43 -4.52
CA ILE A 63 -0.56 9.60 -5.22
C ILE A 63 0.62 9.26 -4.30
N TYR A 64 0.61 9.79 -3.08
CA TYR A 64 1.66 9.53 -2.09
C TYR A 64 1.80 8.04 -1.79
N GLN A 65 0.70 7.37 -1.45
CA GLN A 65 0.71 5.96 -1.05
C GLN A 65 1.06 5.01 -2.21
N VAL A 66 0.55 5.29 -3.42
CA VAL A 66 0.90 4.52 -4.61
C VAL A 66 2.37 4.72 -4.97
N GLY A 67 2.87 5.96 -4.94
CA GLY A 67 4.28 6.26 -5.19
C GLY A 67 5.22 5.58 -4.19
N ALA A 68 4.83 5.56 -2.90
CA ALA A 68 5.59 4.87 -1.86
C ALA A 68 5.72 3.37 -2.15
N LEU A 69 4.63 2.67 -2.46
CA LEU A 69 4.69 1.24 -2.79
C LEU A 69 5.43 0.98 -4.12
N GLN A 70 5.19 1.82 -5.14
CA GLN A 70 5.84 1.71 -6.45
C GLN A 70 7.36 1.74 -6.33
N ALA A 71 7.92 2.50 -5.40
CA ALA A 71 9.37 2.54 -5.18
C ALA A 71 9.92 1.16 -4.78
N PHE A 72 9.26 0.43 -3.90
CA PHE A 72 9.65 -0.93 -3.52
C PHE A 72 9.47 -1.91 -4.69
N CYS A 73 8.35 -1.81 -5.42
CA CYS A 73 8.14 -2.62 -6.63
C CYS A 73 9.28 -2.43 -7.64
N ASN A 74 9.71 -1.18 -7.87
CA ASN A 74 10.81 -0.84 -8.78
C ASN A 74 12.15 -1.44 -8.34
N VAL A 75 12.48 -1.42 -7.03
CA VAL A 75 13.70 -2.05 -6.49
C VAL A 75 13.72 -3.55 -6.80
N HIS A 76 12.55 -4.18 -6.75
CA HIS A 76 12.39 -5.61 -7.07
C HIS A 76 12.09 -5.86 -8.55
N GLY A 77 12.03 -4.86 -9.42
CA GLY A 77 11.73 -5.04 -10.84
C GLY A 77 10.36 -5.68 -11.12
N THR A 78 9.35 -5.30 -10.34
CA THR A 78 7.95 -5.74 -10.48
C THR A 78 6.97 -4.57 -10.44
#